data_AF-A0A6P7TXU8-F1
#
_entry.id   AF-A0A6P7TXU8-F1
#
_cell.length_a   1.000
_cell.length_b   1.000
_cell.length_c   1.000
_cell.angle_alpha   90.00
_cell.angle_beta   90.00
_cell.angle_gamma   90.00
#
_symmetry.space_group_name_H-M   'P 1'
#
loop_
_entity.id
_entity.type
_entity.pdbx_description
1 polymer ?
#
loop_
_entity_poly.entity_id
_entity_poly.type
_entity_poly.pdbx_seq_one_letter_code
_entity_poly.pdbx_strand_id
1 'polypeptide(L)'
;MENKDNTIGYVGVPMVRGQISQICARSTRENRQSIFIGGDHSMAAGTIHGHLQSNPDACLLWIDAHADFNVPQESPTKNIHGMVMGLFCNESNKYVKFPPSFDWLTPCFFSQTTKAAAFSMQEVVKFGIPKVLEMALDHINPNRDRPIHVSWDIDSLDPSFIPSTGTAKENVFTRKSLSYSFGNNFTDIFI
;
A
#
# COMPACT_ATOMS: atom_id res chain seq x y z
N MET A 1 7.20 -29.95 -9.11
CA MET A 1 8.05 -30.04 -7.91
C MET A 1 7.69 -28.85 -7.04
N GLU A 2 7.06 -29.10 -5.90
CA GLU A 2 6.62 -28.07 -4.97
C GLU A 2 7.85 -27.50 -4.26
N ASN A 3 8.12 -26.21 -4.47
CA ASN A 3 9.36 -25.59 -4.04
C ASN A 3 9.34 -25.41 -2.50
N LYS A 4 10.06 -26.27 -1.78
CA LYS A 4 10.11 -26.29 -0.30
C LYS A 4 10.79 -25.05 0.32
N ASP A 5 11.42 -24.20 -0.50
CA ASP A 5 12.19 -23.02 -0.04
C ASP A 5 11.35 -21.79 0.35
N ASN A 6 10.06 -21.71 0.00
CA ASN A 6 9.25 -20.53 0.35
C ASN A 6 8.78 -20.50 1.82
N THR A 7 9.11 -21.53 2.62
CA THR A 7 8.70 -21.61 4.03
C THR A 7 9.27 -20.49 4.90
N ILE A 8 10.48 -20.00 4.63
CA ILE A 8 11.06 -18.85 5.35
C ILE A 8 10.29 -17.57 5.03
N GLY A 9 9.92 -17.36 3.76
CA GLY A 9 9.12 -16.22 3.31
C GLY A 9 7.75 -16.17 3.99
N TYR A 10 7.09 -17.32 4.15
CA TYR A 10 5.77 -17.37 4.78
C TYR A 10 5.81 -17.46 6.31
N VAL A 11 6.96 -17.51 6.98
CA VAL A 11 7.03 -17.52 8.47
C VAL A 11 7.76 -16.30 9.01
N GLY A 12 8.92 -15.95 8.45
CA GLY A 12 9.73 -14.83 8.92
C GLY A 12 9.17 -13.47 8.53
N VAL A 13 8.70 -13.32 7.29
CA VAL A 13 8.13 -12.05 6.78
C VAL A 13 6.94 -11.62 7.64
N PRO A 14 5.92 -12.46 7.88
CA PRO A 14 4.73 -12.03 8.62
C PRO A 14 5.02 -11.68 10.08
N MET A 15 5.96 -12.38 10.71
CA MET A 15 6.37 -12.10 12.09
C MET A 15 6.97 -10.69 12.24
N VAL A 16 7.87 -10.32 11.34
CA VAL A 16 8.45 -8.96 11.32
C VAL A 16 7.37 -7.91 11.07
N ARG A 17 6.39 -8.19 10.20
CA ARG A 17 5.28 -7.27 9.93
C ARG A 17 4.35 -7.12 11.14
N GLY A 18 4.17 -8.17 11.94
CA GLY A 18 3.49 -8.08 13.22
C GLY A 18 4.19 -7.12 14.20
N GLN A 19 5.53 -7.12 14.25
CA GLN A 19 6.29 -6.16 15.06
C GLN A 19 6.13 -4.72 14.54
N ILE A 20 6.19 -4.52 13.21
CA ILE A 20 5.92 -3.22 12.58
C ILE A 20 4.53 -2.71 12.96
N SER A 21 3.53 -3.59 12.95
CA SER A 21 2.18 -3.24 13.37
C SER A 21 2.12 -2.75 14.82
N GLN A 22 2.80 -3.43 15.75
CA GLN A 22 2.82 -3.00 17.15
C GLN A 22 3.48 -1.63 17.33
N ILE A 23 4.58 -1.37 16.60
CA ILE A 23 5.27 -0.08 16.60
C ILE A 23 4.37 1.02 16.02
N CYS A 24 3.70 0.74 14.90
CA CYS A 24 2.77 1.66 14.25
C CYS A 24 1.58 1.98 15.15
N ALA A 25 0.91 0.97 15.70
CA ALA A 25 -0.21 1.17 16.64
C ALA A 25 0.20 1.96 17.88
N ARG A 26 1.42 1.78 18.38
CA ARG A 26 1.94 2.61 19.48
C ARG A 26 2.11 4.06 19.05
N SER A 27 2.78 4.31 17.93
CA SER A 27 3.05 5.67 17.43
C SER A 27 1.75 6.42 17.14
N THR A 28 0.76 5.76 16.54
CA THR A 28 -0.56 6.33 16.28
C THR A 28 -1.33 6.66 17.57
N ARG A 29 -1.32 5.78 18.58
CA ARG A 29 -1.95 6.07 19.90
C ARG A 29 -1.31 7.27 20.61
N GLU A 30 -0.05 7.54 20.34
CA GLU A 30 0.68 8.70 20.84
C GLU A 30 0.46 9.96 19.97
N ASN A 31 -0.51 9.92 19.05
CA ASN A 31 -0.89 10.99 18.12
C ASN A 31 0.29 11.53 17.28
N ARG A 32 1.21 10.65 16.90
CA ARG A 32 2.38 11.01 16.09
C ARG A 32 2.14 10.74 14.62
N GLN A 33 2.50 11.71 13.77
CA GLN A 33 2.70 11.45 12.35
C GLN A 33 3.94 10.56 12.19
N SER A 34 3.75 9.39 11.58
CA SER A 34 4.77 8.35 11.51
C SER A 34 5.19 8.11 10.07
N ILE A 35 6.49 8.11 9.82
CA ILE A 35 7.07 7.74 8.53
C ILE A 35 7.75 6.39 8.70
N PHE A 36 7.35 5.43 7.87
CA PHE A 36 7.96 4.12 7.80
C PHE A 36 8.74 4.02 6.49
N ILE A 37 10.05 3.81 6.60
CA ILE A 37 10.95 3.65 5.45
C ILE A 37 11.27 2.18 5.30
N GLY A 38 11.04 1.66 4.10
CA GLY A 38 10.92 0.23 3.87
C GLY A 38 12.03 -0.48 3.14
N GLY A 39 11.90 -1.81 3.19
CA GLY A 39 12.38 -2.72 2.15
C GLY A 39 11.29 -2.93 1.10
N ASP A 40 10.86 -4.18 0.88
CA ASP A 40 9.75 -4.46 -0.04
C ASP A 40 8.37 -4.04 0.53
N HIS A 41 7.39 -3.88 -0.37
CA HIS A 41 6.07 -3.34 -0.05
C HIS A 41 5.23 -4.21 0.90
N SER A 42 5.62 -5.46 1.17
CA SER A 42 4.92 -6.28 2.16
C SER A 42 4.94 -5.71 3.57
N MET A 43 5.84 -4.78 3.88
CA MET A 43 5.81 -4.07 5.17
C MET A 43 4.52 -3.29 5.39
N ALA A 44 3.83 -2.88 4.31
CA ALA A 44 2.59 -2.13 4.39
C ALA A 44 1.50 -2.91 5.11
N ALA A 45 1.55 -4.25 5.10
CA ALA A 45 0.66 -5.06 5.93
C ALA A 45 0.78 -4.73 7.42
N GLY A 46 2.00 -4.51 7.92
CA GLY A 46 2.21 -4.11 9.30
C GLY A 46 1.73 -2.69 9.58
N THR A 47 2.09 -1.74 8.72
CA THR A 47 1.78 -0.31 8.95
C THR A 47 0.29 -0.01 8.79
N ILE A 48 -0.39 -0.60 7.82
CA ILE A 48 -1.84 -0.47 7.64
C ILE A 48 -2.56 -1.08 8.84
N HIS A 49 -2.21 -2.31 9.21
CA HIS A 49 -2.82 -2.98 10.36
C HIS A 49 -2.64 -2.18 11.65
N GLY A 50 -1.41 -1.72 11.95
CA GLY A 50 -1.15 -0.91 13.15
C GLY A 50 -1.89 0.43 13.15
N HIS A 51 -2.03 1.08 11.99
CA HIS A 51 -2.79 2.32 11.88
C HIS A 51 -4.29 2.06 12.16
N LEU A 52 -4.87 1.04 11.52
CA LEU A 52 -6.28 0.69 11.67
C LEU A 52 -6.66 0.25 13.09
N GLN A 53 -5.72 -0.34 13.85
CA GLN A 53 -5.97 -0.68 15.25
C GLN A 53 -6.28 0.53 16.13
N SER A 54 -5.68 1.68 15.81
CA SER A 54 -5.88 2.92 16.59
C SER A 54 -6.91 3.84 15.95
N ASN A 55 -7.03 3.79 14.61
CA ASN A 55 -7.94 4.58 13.80
C ASN A 55 -8.74 3.65 12.86
N PRO A 56 -9.80 2.97 13.35
CA PRO A 56 -10.55 1.99 12.55
C PRO A 56 -11.23 2.56 11.30
N ASP A 57 -11.41 3.88 11.26
CA ASP A 57 -11.96 4.63 10.16
C ASP A 57 -10.89 5.28 9.27
N ALA A 58 -9.59 4.97 9.44
CA ALA A 58 -8.56 5.53 8.57
C ALA A 58 -8.79 5.15 7.10
N CYS A 59 -8.48 6.07 6.20
CA CYS A 59 -8.51 5.88 4.76
C CYS A 59 -7.15 5.41 4.25
N LEU A 60 -7.12 4.61 3.19
CA LEU A 60 -5.88 4.18 2.54
C LEU A 60 -5.74 4.86 1.18
N LEU A 61 -4.60 5.50 0.96
CA LEU A 61 -4.13 5.94 -0.35
C LEU A 61 -2.94 5.08 -0.75
N TRP A 62 -3.08 4.30 -1.82
CA TRP A 62 -2.06 3.40 -2.35
C TRP A 62 -1.51 3.96 -3.66
N ILE A 63 -0.22 4.31 -3.69
CA ILE A 63 0.46 4.91 -4.85
C ILE A 63 1.55 3.94 -5.30
N ASP A 64 1.34 3.31 -6.44
CA ASP A 64 2.13 2.14 -6.87
C ASP A 64 1.93 1.92 -8.36
N ALA A 65 2.92 1.36 -9.07
CA ALA A 65 2.75 0.91 -10.44
C ALA A 65 1.96 -0.41 -10.52
N HIS A 66 1.83 -1.12 -9.42
CA HIS A 66 1.15 -2.40 -9.23
C HIS A 66 -0.03 -2.25 -8.27
N ALA A 67 -1.02 -3.14 -8.39
CA ALA A 67 -2.19 -3.12 -7.50
C ALA A 67 -1.96 -3.92 -6.20
N ASP A 68 -0.91 -4.75 -6.14
CA ASP A 68 -0.59 -5.65 -5.04
C ASP A 68 -1.76 -6.49 -4.52
N PHE A 69 -2.64 -6.88 -5.45
CA PHE A 69 -3.92 -7.51 -5.18
C PHE A 69 -3.94 -9.03 -5.41
N ASN A 70 -2.80 -9.65 -5.70
CA ASN A 70 -2.79 -11.09 -5.94
C ASN A 70 -3.20 -11.86 -4.68
N VAL A 71 -3.90 -12.98 -4.88
CA VAL A 71 -4.10 -13.97 -3.81
C VAL A 71 -3.02 -15.05 -3.88
N PRO A 72 -2.66 -15.71 -2.76
CA PRO A 72 -1.61 -16.73 -2.73
C PRO A 72 -1.74 -17.83 -3.79
N GLN A 73 -2.96 -18.23 -4.13
CA GLN A 73 -3.27 -19.28 -5.11
C GLN A 73 -2.96 -18.82 -6.54
N GLU A 74 -3.25 -17.57 -6.87
CA GLU A 74 -3.17 -17.01 -8.22
C GLU A 74 -1.85 -16.27 -8.49
N SER A 75 -1.13 -15.87 -7.43
CA SER A 75 0.12 -15.13 -7.59
C SER A 75 1.13 -15.91 -8.44
N PRO A 76 1.70 -15.29 -9.49
CA PRO A 76 2.69 -15.95 -10.35
C PRO A 76 4.04 -16.14 -9.68
N THR A 77 4.42 -15.24 -8.76
CA THR A 77 5.73 -15.25 -8.08
C THR A 77 5.67 -15.86 -6.68
N LYS A 78 4.49 -15.89 -6.07
CA LYS A 78 4.28 -16.21 -4.66
C LYS A 78 5.00 -15.27 -3.68
N ASN A 79 5.51 -14.12 -4.14
CA ASN A 79 6.08 -13.11 -3.24
C ASN A 79 4.97 -12.27 -2.59
N ILE A 80 5.09 -12.03 -1.28
CA ILE A 80 4.04 -11.39 -0.46
C ILE A 80 3.81 -9.91 -0.83
N HIS A 81 4.83 -9.19 -1.29
CA HIS A 81 4.69 -7.76 -1.64
C HIS A 81 3.54 -7.55 -2.64
N GLY A 82 3.47 -8.35 -3.71
CA GLY A 82 2.39 -8.30 -4.70
C GLY A 82 1.01 -8.81 -4.25
N MET A 83 0.81 -9.07 -2.95
CA MET A 83 -0.43 -9.63 -2.37
C MET A 83 -1.03 -8.77 -1.25
N VAL A 84 -0.35 -7.71 -0.80
CA VAL A 84 -0.71 -6.97 0.42
C VAL A 84 -2.17 -6.51 0.40
N MET A 85 -2.62 -5.88 -0.69
CA MET A 85 -4.00 -5.41 -0.82
C MET A 85 -4.99 -6.58 -0.85
N GLY A 86 -4.59 -7.71 -1.43
CA GLY A 86 -5.34 -8.96 -1.36
C GLY A 86 -5.54 -9.49 0.06
N LEU A 87 -4.60 -9.24 0.99
CA LEU A 87 -4.71 -9.64 2.41
C LEU A 87 -5.84 -8.91 3.13
N PHE A 88 -5.99 -7.61 2.86
CA PHE A 88 -7.01 -6.77 3.50
C PHE A 88 -8.37 -6.87 2.81
N CYS A 89 -8.46 -7.53 1.67
CA CYS A 89 -9.71 -7.73 0.94
C CYS A 89 -10.56 -8.85 1.58
N ASN A 90 -11.73 -8.51 2.11
CA ASN A 90 -12.63 -9.48 2.75
C ASN A 90 -13.16 -10.55 1.77
N GLU A 91 -13.38 -10.21 0.50
CA GLU A 91 -13.81 -11.18 -0.53
C GLU A 91 -12.71 -12.21 -0.84
N SER A 92 -11.44 -11.79 -0.81
CA SER A 92 -10.30 -12.69 -0.97
C SER A 92 -10.20 -13.67 0.21
N ASN A 93 -10.46 -13.23 1.44
CA ASN A 93 -10.42 -14.07 2.64
C ASN A 93 -11.46 -15.20 2.67
N LYS A 94 -12.58 -15.08 1.95
CA LYS A 94 -13.59 -16.16 1.88
C LYS A 94 -13.06 -17.42 1.18
N TYR A 95 -12.08 -17.27 0.29
CA TYR A 95 -11.55 -18.35 -0.55
C TYR A 95 -10.08 -18.64 -0.29
N VAL A 96 -9.40 -17.79 0.48
CA VAL A 96 -7.97 -17.87 0.75
C VAL A 96 -7.74 -18.15 2.22
N LYS A 97 -7.19 -19.32 2.53
CA LYS A 97 -6.59 -19.58 3.85
C LYS A 97 -5.19 -18.98 3.84
N PHE A 98 -5.02 -17.86 4.53
CA PHE A 98 -3.69 -17.31 4.76
C PHE A 98 -2.86 -18.25 5.65
N PRO A 99 -1.52 -18.27 5.49
CA PRO A 99 -0.65 -19.06 6.36
C PRO A 99 -0.84 -18.64 7.84
N PRO A 100 -0.72 -19.57 8.82
CA PRO A 100 -0.91 -19.28 10.25
C PRO A 100 -0.02 -18.14 10.81
N SER A 101 1.08 -17.83 10.14
CA SER A 101 1.95 -16.70 10.50
C SER A 101 1.30 -15.32 10.32
N PHE A 102 0.16 -15.24 9.62
CA PHE A 102 -0.63 -14.01 9.42
C PHE A 102 -1.82 -13.89 10.37
N ASP A 103 -1.96 -14.75 11.38
CA ASP A 103 -3.09 -14.73 12.32
C ASP A 103 -3.32 -13.34 12.94
N TRP A 104 -2.26 -12.56 13.13
CA TRP A 104 -2.29 -11.21 13.66
C TRP A 104 -3.00 -10.19 12.78
N LEU A 105 -3.26 -10.45 11.48
CA LEU A 105 -3.99 -9.54 10.59
C LEU A 105 -5.51 -9.51 10.85
N THR A 106 -6.04 -10.51 11.55
CA THR A 106 -7.48 -10.63 11.80
C THR A 106 -7.91 -9.67 12.92
N PRO A 107 -8.97 -8.85 12.76
CA PRO A 107 -9.90 -8.74 11.64
C PRO A 107 -9.77 -7.42 10.85
N CYS A 108 -8.57 -6.90 10.62
CA CYS A 108 -8.40 -5.66 9.83
C CYS A 108 -8.69 -5.97 8.36
N PHE A 109 -9.96 -6.02 7.99
CA PHE A 109 -10.42 -6.26 6.64
C PHE A 109 -11.16 -5.03 6.13
N PHE A 110 -10.89 -4.63 4.88
CA PHE A 110 -11.80 -3.76 4.14
C PHE A 110 -13.09 -4.54 3.93
N SER A 111 -14.17 -4.12 4.57
CA SER A 111 -15.39 -4.93 4.62
C SER A 111 -16.00 -5.18 3.24
N GLN A 112 -15.67 -4.38 2.21
CA GLN A 112 -16.19 -4.51 0.85
C GLN A 112 -15.20 -3.98 -0.21
N THR A 113 -14.90 -4.78 -1.23
CA THR A 113 -14.14 -4.40 -2.45
C THR A 113 -14.83 -3.33 -3.29
N THR A 114 -16.14 -3.17 -3.15
CA THR A 114 -16.98 -2.26 -3.94
C THR A 114 -16.75 -0.77 -3.66
N LYS A 115 -15.86 -0.42 -2.72
CA LYS A 115 -15.50 0.97 -2.39
C LYS A 115 -14.09 1.38 -2.79
N ALA A 116 -13.30 0.53 -3.46
CA ALA A 116 -11.99 0.95 -3.96
C ALA A 116 -12.14 1.77 -5.25
N ALA A 117 -11.47 2.93 -5.33
CA ALA A 117 -11.30 3.66 -6.58
C ALA A 117 -9.86 3.45 -7.08
N ALA A 118 -9.71 3.19 -8.37
CA ALA A 118 -8.41 3.02 -9.01
C ALA A 118 -8.26 4.08 -10.11
N PHE A 119 -7.11 4.77 -10.10
CA PHE A 119 -6.74 5.77 -11.08
C PHE A 119 -5.43 5.35 -11.71
N SER A 120 -5.44 5.08 -13.00
CA SER A 120 -4.28 4.66 -13.76
C SER A 120 -3.51 5.89 -14.30
N MET A 121 -2.40 5.62 -14.98
CA MET A 121 -1.69 6.66 -15.72
C MET A 121 -2.56 7.33 -16.81
N GLN A 122 -3.63 6.70 -17.28
CA GLN A 122 -4.56 7.33 -18.22
C GLN A 122 -5.29 8.52 -17.57
N GLU A 123 -5.79 8.35 -16.34
CA GLU A 123 -6.41 9.43 -15.58
C GLU A 123 -5.38 10.51 -15.24
N VAL A 124 -4.17 10.12 -14.85
CA VAL A 124 -3.08 11.07 -14.56
C VAL A 124 -2.72 11.91 -15.78
N VAL A 125 -2.58 11.30 -16.95
CA VAL A 125 -2.28 12.02 -18.20
C VAL A 125 -3.43 12.95 -18.58
N LYS A 126 -4.68 12.51 -18.36
CA LYS A 126 -5.87 13.26 -18.72
C LYS A 126 -6.13 14.47 -17.82
N PHE A 127 -5.96 14.31 -16.51
CA PHE A 127 -6.40 15.30 -15.51
C PHE A 127 -5.26 15.96 -14.73
N GLY A 128 -4.05 15.39 -14.79
CA GLY A 128 -2.92 15.79 -13.96
C GLY A 128 -2.97 15.19 -12.56
N ILE A 129 -1.80 15.06 -11.92
CA ILE A 129 -1.66 14.45 -10.58
C ILE A 129 -2.52 15.17 -9.53
N PRO A 130 -2.56 16.53 -9.45
CA PRO A 130 -3.33 17.20 -8.40
C PRO A 130 -4.82 16.87 -8.47
N LYS A 131 -5.39 16.81 -9.69
CA LYS A 131 -6.82 16.51 -9.85
C LYS A 131 -7.13 15.05 -9.56
N VAL A 132 -6.26 14.12 -9.96
CA VAL A 132 -6.42 12.70 -9.61
C VAL A 132 -6.36 12.49 -8.10
N LEU A 133 -5.43 13.18 -7.41
CA LEU A 133 -5.34 13.12 -5.96
C LEU A 133 -6.61 13.67 -5.28
N GLU A 134 -7.13 14.81 -5.77
CA GLU A 134 -8.40 15.37 -5.30
C GLU A 134 -9.56 14.38 -5.48
N MET A 135 -9.67 13.76 -6.66
CA MET A 135 -10.69 12.74 -6.95
C MET A 135 -10.57 11.52 -6.02
N ALA A 136 -9.34 11.07 -5.74
CA ALA A 136 -9.09 9.95 -4.83
C ALA A 136 -9.49 10.32 -3.39
N LEU A 137 -9.12 11.51 -2.93
CA LEU A 137 -9.47 12.01 -1.59
C LEU A 137 -10.98 12.24 -1.43
N ASP A 138 -11.66 12.75 -2.46
CA ASP A 138 -13.12 12.90 -2.45
C ASP A 138 -13.83 11.56 -2.33
N HIS A 139 -13.27 10.52 -2.95
CA HIS A 139 -13.84 9.17 -2.89
C HIS A 139 -13.66 8.53 -1.50
N ILE A 140 -12.46 8.63 -0.90
CA ILE A 140 -12.15 7.92 0.35
C ILE A 140 -12.43 8.76 1.61
N ASN A 141 -12.33 10.08 1.54
CA ASN A 141 -12.38 11.00 2.67
C ASN A 141 -13.06 12.36 2.28
N PRO A 142 -14.33 12.37 1.84
CA PRO A 142 -15.00 13.56 1.30
C PRO A 142 -15.03 14.75 2.27
N ASN A 143 -15.16 14.49 3.58
CA ASN A 143 -15.23 15.53 4.61
C ASN A 143 -13.86 15.95 5.15
N ARG A 144 -12.77 15.27 4.77
CA ARG A 144 -11.41 15.52 5.26
C ARG A 144 -11.27 15.43 6.79
N ASP A 145 -12.10 14.61 7.43
CA ASP A 145 -12.19 14.44 8.88
C ASP A 145 -11.59 13.13 9.40
N ARG A 146 -11.23 12.21 8.49
CA ARG A 146 -10.65 10.90 8.83
C ARG A 146 -9.13 10.86 8.63
N PRO A 147 -8.39 10.09 9.45
CA PRO A 147 -6.95 9.87 9.23
C PRO A 147 -6.67 9.22 7.88
N ILE A 148 -5.55 9.57 7.24
CA ILE A 148 -5.11 8.98 5.97
C ILE A 148 -3.81 8.21 6.19
N HIS A 149 -3.78 6.96 5.74
CA HIS A 149 -2.59 6.15 5.56
C HIS A 149 -2.14 6.29 4.11
N VAL A 150 -0.96 6.85 3.86
CA VAL A 150 -0.36 6.86 2.53
C VAL A 150 0.65 5.73 2.46
N SER A 151 0.45 4.81 1.52
CA SER A 151 1.45 3.81 1.15
C SER A 151 1.93 4.14 -0.26
N TRP A 152 3.23 4.42 -0.41
CA TRP A 152 3.80 4.84 -1.68
C TRP A 152 4.98 3.93 -2.04
N ASP A 153 4.81 3.08 -3.06
CA ASP A 153 5.91 2.36 -3.68
C ASP A 153 6.69 3.30 -4.61
N ILE A 154 8.01 3.23 -4.51
CA ILE A 154 8.90 4.03 -5.34
C ILE A 154 8.85 3.61 -6.82
N ASP A 155 8.39 2.39 -7.14
CA ASP A 155 8.27 1.93 -8.53
C ASP A 155 7.14 2.59 -9.32
N SER A 156 6.29 3.37 -8.64
CA SER A 156 5.38 4.34 -9.27
C SER A 156 6.13 5.53 -9.91
N LEU A 157 7.42 5.69 -9.63
CA LEU A 157 8.30 6.66 -10.26
C LEU A 157 9.05 6.03 -11.43
N ASP A 158 9.16 6.80 -12.52
CA ASP A 158 9.74 6.30 -13.75
C ASP A 158 11.23 5.95 -13.55
N PRO A 159 11.72 4.81 -14.08
CA PRO A 159 13.11 4.37 -13.93
C PRO A 159 14.15 5.36 -14.48
N SER A 160 13.77 6.22 -15.43
CA SER A 160 14.62 7.33 -15.88
C SER A 160 14.94 8.34 -14.78
N PHE A 161 14.11 8.38 -13.73
CA PHE A 161 14.31 9.19 -12.53
C PHE A 161 14.80 8.35 -11.35
N ILE A 162 14.12 7.25 -11.02
CA ILE A 162 14.51 6.33 -9.93
C ILE A 162 14.74 4.91 -10.49
N PRO A 163 15.98 4.57 -10.89
CA PRO A 163 16.27 3.26 -11.46
C PRO A 163 16.33 2.14 -10.42
N SER A 164 16.39 2.47 -9.13
CA SER A 164 16.69 1.53 -8.04
C SER A 164 15.43 0.93 -7.41
N THR A 165 14.72 0.09 -8.17
CA THR A 165 13.60 -0.73 -7.66
C THR A 165 13.60 -2.13 -8.29
N GLY A 166 13.06 -3.13 -7.59
CA GLY A 166 13.01 -4.52 -8.04
C GLY A 166 11.99 -4.79 -9.16
N THR A 167 10.98 -3.93 -9.30
CA THR A 167 9.83 -4.10 -10.22
C THR A 167 9.57 -2.85 -11.07
N ALA A 168 10.62 -2.27 -11.64
CA ALA A 168 10.53 -1.06 -12.46
C ALA A 168 9.44 -1.09 -13.55
N LYS A 169 8.70 0.02 -13.70
CA LYS A 169 7.71 0.25 -14.77
C LYS A 169 7.94 1.58 -15.47
N GLU A 170 8.01 1.56 -16.81
CA GLU A 170 8.13 2.77 -17.62
C GLU A 170 6.79 3.48 -17.81
N ASN A 171 6.85 4.78 -18.12
CA ASN A 171 5.69 5.64 -18.42
C ASN A 171 4.76 5.87 -17.22
N VAL A 172 5.34 5.86 -16.01
CA VAL A 172 4.68 6.24 -14.76
C VAL A 172 5.10 7.66 -14.36
N PHE A 173 5.10 8.03 -13.06
CA PHE A 173 5.43 9.39 -12.66
C PHE A 173 6.88 9.76 -12.98
N THR A 174 7.07 10.66 -13.94
CA THR A 174 8.38 11.23 -14.25
C THR A 174 8.70 12.39 -13.31
N ARG A 175 10.00 12.69 -13.12
CA ARG A 175 10.44 13.91 -12.40
C ARG A 175 9.72 15.16 -12.90
N LYS A 176 9.57 15.29 -14.22
CA LYS A 176 8.90 16.43 -14.87
C LYS A 176 7.43 16.50 -14.47
N SER A 177 6.71 15.38 -14.46
CA SER A 177 5.29 15.34 -14.06
C SER A 177 5.08 15.73 -12.59
N LEU A 178 5.97 15.30 -11.70
CA LEU A 178 5.94 15.66 -10.29
C LEU A 178 6.26 17.15 -10.09
N SER A 179 7.32 17.65 -10.73
CA SER A 179 7.71 19.06 -10.60
C SER A 179 6.66 20.04 -11.12
N TYR A 180 5.91 19.67 -12.17
CA TYR A 180 4.76 20.48 -12.61
C TYR A 180 3.59 20.44 -11.64
N SER A 181 3.39 19.32 -10.96
CA SER A 181 2.22 19.09 -10.11
C SER A 181 2.38 19.68 -8.71
N PHE A 182 3.61 19.66 -8.18
CA PHE A 182 3.90 20.03 -6.79
C PHE A 182 5.01 21.09 -6.66
N GLY A 183 5.42 21.70 -7.77
CA GLY A 183 6.56 22.62 -7.77
C GLY A 183 7.91 21.93 -7.61
N ASN A 184 8.97 22.71 -7.39
CA ASN A 184 10.33 22.17 -7.28
C ASN A 184 10.66 21.59 -5.91
N ASN A 185 9.77 21.73 -4.93
CA ASN A 185 9.97 21.24 -3.57
C ASN A 185 9.20 19.94 -3.38
N PHE A 186 9.93 18.84 -3.22
CA PHE A 186 9.36 17.51 -2.97
C PHE A 186 8.52 17.44 -1.68
N THR A 187 8.68 18.42 -0.80
CA THR A 187 7.91 18.57 0.44
C THR A 187 6.44 18.84 0.18
N ASP A 188 6.08 19.50 -0.92
CA ASP A 188 4.71 19.95 -1.20
C ASP A 188 3.78 18.78 -1.60
N ILE A 189 4.31 17.56 -1.65
CA ILE A 189 3.56 16.33 -1.93
C ILE A 189 2.82 15.83 -0.67
N PHE A 190 3.22 16.26 0.54
CA PHE A 190 2.76 15.67 1.81
C PHE A 190 2.26 16.68 2.86
N ILE A 191 2.03 17.94 2.48
CA ILE A 191 1.61 19.02 3.40
C ILE A 191 0.26 19.59 2.95
#